data_AF-A0A7M7HPP4-F1
#
_entry.id   AF-A0A7M7HPP4-F1
#
_cell.length_a   1.000
_cell.length_b   1.000
_cell.length_c   1.000
_cell.angle_alpha   90.00
_cell.angle_beta   90.00
_cell.angle_gamma   90.00
#
_symmetry.space_group_name_H-M   'P 1'
#
loop_
_entity.id
_entity.type
_entity.pdbx_description
1 polymer ?
#
loop_
_entity_poly.entity_id
_entity_poly.type
_entity_poly.pdbx_seq_one_letter_code
_entity_poly.pdbx_strand_id
1 'polypeptide(L)'
;MRIAVSIIALLMAGVLVVPSEASWLDAVSDAFRGAGDFVSGAVRGAGDMWRSYSDMREANTIGADKYFHARGNYEASQRGSGGRFAARVISDAREGWQGGVSGRGAKDTQADQEANRWGRNGGDPNRYRPAGLPDGY
;
A
#
# COMPACT_ATOMS: atom_id res chain seq x y z
N MET A 1 43.05 -40.15 -16.57
CA MET A 1 42.16 -38.99 -16.78
C MET A 1 40.72 -39.51 -16.86
N ARG A 2 40.09 -39.74 -15.69
CA ARG A 2 38.77 -40.38 -15.52
C ARG A 2 37.96 -39.62 -14.45
N ILE A 3 37.94 -38.29 -14.57
CA ILE A 3 37.18 -37.41 -13.67
C ILE A 3 36.34 -36.48 -14.54
N ALA A 4 35.40 -37.06 -15.30
CA ALA A 4 34.45 -36.27 -16.09
C ALA A 4 33.08 -36.94 -16.25
N VAL A 5 32.83 -38.11 -15.65
CA VAL A 5 31.57 -38.85 -15.84
C VAL A 5 30.73 -38.95 -14.56
N SER A 6 31.25 -38.57 -13.40
CA SER A 6 30.59 -38.93 -12.12
C SER A 6 29.59 -37.93 -11.54
N ILE A 7 29.37 -36.75 -12.15
CA ILE A 7 28.29 -35.86 -11.68
C ILE A 7 26.95 -36.22 -12.35
N ILE A 8 26.98 -36.67 -13.61
CA ILE A 8 25.76 -37.04 -14.35
C ILE A 8 25.20 -38.38 -13.82
N ALA A 9 26.05 -39.31 -13.39
CA ALA A 9 25.61 -40.61 -12.90
C ALA A 9 25.03 -40.59 -11.46
N LEU A 10 25.39 -39.60 -10.63
CA LEU A 10 24.85 -39.47 -9.26
C LEU A 10 23.49 -38.75 -9.20
N LEU A 11 23.07 -38.11 -10.30
CA LEU A 11 21.76 -37.45 -10.40
C LEU A 11 20.63 -38.39 -10.87
N MET A 12 20.94 -39.64 -11.22
CA MET A 12 19.95 -40.62 -11.71
C MET A 12 19.32 -41.50 -10.62
N ALA A 13 19.70 -41.33 -9.34
CA ALA A 13 19.18 -42.15 -8.23
C ALA A 13 18.42 -41.35 -7.15
N GLY A 14 18.38 -40.02 -7.25
CA GLY A 14 17.59 -39.18 -6.36
C GLY A 14 16.43 -38.60 -7.13
N VAL A 15 15.21 -39.02 -6.78
CA VAL A 15 13.95 -38.39 -7.20
C VAL A 15 13.92 -36.96 -6.65
N LEU A 16 14.63 -36.06 -7.32
CA LEU A 16 14.44 -34.63 -7.20
C LEU A 16 13.53 -34.28 -8.37
N VAL A 17 12.32 -33.82 -8.08
CA VAL A 17 11.51 -33.13 -9.07
C VAL A 17 12.30 -31.88 -9.46
N VAL A 18 13.19 -32.01 -10.44
CA VAL A 18 13.86 -30.86 -11.05
C VAL A 18 12.73 -30.14 -11.79
N PRO A 19 12.37 -28.92 -11.36
CA PRO A 19 11.35 -28.15 -12.06
C PRO A 19 11.82 -28.00 -13.51
N SER A 20 10.94 -28.25 -14.49
CA SER A 20 11.29 -28.05 -15.89
C SER A 20 11.77 -26.61 -16.09
N GLU A 21 12.67 -26.35 -17.04
CA GLU A 21 13.15 -24.99 -17.36
C GLU A 21 12.00 -23.97 -17.49
N ALA A 22 10.84 -24.42 -18.00
CA ALA A 22 9.60 -23.65 -18.07
C ALA A 22 9.14 -23.13 -16.68
N SER A 23 9.14 -23.97 -15.66
CA SER A 23 8.70 -23.58 -14.31
C SER A 23 9.64 -22.60 -13.59
N TRP A 24 10.93 -22.60 -13.91
CA TRP A 24 11.86 -21.58 -13.40
C TRP A 24 11.67 -20.23 -14.08
N LEU A 25 11.44 -20.22 -15.39
CA LEU A 25 11.14 -18.99 -16.12
C LEU A 25 9.79 -18.38 -15.70
N ASP A 26 8.79 -19.22 -15.44
CA ASP A 26 7.49 -18.78 -14.92
C ASP A 26 7.65 -18.13 -13.54
N ALA A 27 8.39 -18.76 -12.62
CA ALA A 27 8.65 -18.21 -11.29
C ALA A 27 9.38 -16.85 -11.35
N VAL A 28 10.37 -16.71 -12.24
CA VAL A 28 11.08 -15.44 -12.45
C VAL A 28 10.16 -14.39 -13.06
N SER A 29 9.35 -14.77 -14.05
CA SER A 29 8.39 -13.86 -14.69
C SER A 29 7.36 -13.33 -13.69
N ASP A 30 6.83 -14.19 -12.83
CA ASP A 30 5.87 -13.83 -11.80
C ASP A 30 6.49 -12.92 -10.73
N ALA A 31 7.76 -13.14 -10.38
CA ALA A 31 8.49 -12.22 -9.50
C ALA A 31 8.59 -10.80 -10.11
N PHE A 32 8.91 -10.69 -11.41
CA PHE A 32 8.97 -9.41 -12.10
C PHE A 32 7.59 -8.74 -12.23
N ARG A 33 6.54 -9.52 -12.54
CA ARG A 33 5.16 -9.01 -12.57
C ARG A 33 4.74 -8.49 -11.19
N GLY A 34 4.97 -9.26 -10.13
CA GLY A 34 4.67 -8.85 -8.76
C GLY A 34 5.41 -7.57 -8.34
N ALA A 35 6.68 -7.44 -8.72
CA ALA A 35 7.43 -6.20 -8.50
C ALA A 35 6.83 -5.01 -9.28
N GLY A 36 6.44 -5.23 -10.55
CA GLY A 36 5.77 -4.23 -11.38
C GLY A 36 4.43 -3.79 -10.78
N ASP A 37 3.60 -4.74 -10.35
CA ASP A 37 2.30 -4.50 -9.73
C ASP A 37 2.44 -3.74 -8.40
N PHE A 38 3.46 -4.07 -7.60
CA PHE A 38 3.76 -3.33 -6.37
C PHE A 38 4.11 -1.87 -6.67
N VAL A 39 5.01 -1.60 -7.62
CA VAL A 39 5.41 -0.23 -7.97
C VAL A 39 4.23 0.55 -8.55
N SER A 40 3.49 -0.05 -9.49
CA SER A 40 2.29 0.53 -10.08
C SER A 40 1.24 0.86 -9.02
N GLY A 41 0.98 -0.08 -8.11
CA GLY A 41 0.07 0.10 -6.98
C GLY A 41 0.51 1.23 -6.05
N ALA A 42 1.81 1.35 -5.75
CA ALA A 42 2.35 2.41 -4.91
C ALA A 42 2.20 3.80 -5.53
N VAL A 43 2.49 3.94 -6.83
CA VAL A 43 2.31 5.21 -7.56
C VAL A 43 0.84 5.62 -7.58
N ARG A 44 -0.06 4.69 -7.91
CA ARG A 44 -1.51 4.96 -7.93
C ARG A 44 -2.04 5.29 -6.54
N GLY A 45 -1.61 4.55 -5.51
CA GLY A 45 -1.98 4.81 -4.13
C GLY A 45 -1.49 6.17 -3.61
N ALA A 46 -0.28 6.59 -3.98
CA ALA A 46 0.20 7.94 -3.69
C ALA A 46 -0.66 9.01 -4.38
N GLY A 47 -1.10 8.76 -5.61
CA GLY A 47 -2.06 9.62 -6.33
C GLY A 47 -3.42 9.73 -5.62
N ASP A 48 -3.95 8.63 -5.10
CA ASP A 48 -5.20 8.64 -4.32
C ASP A 48 -5.04 9.43 -3.01
N MET A 49 -3.91 9.27 -2.31
CA MET A 49 -3.60 10.06 -1.11
C MET A 49 -3.52 11.56 -1.41
N TRP A 50 -2.89 11.95 -2.52
CA TRP A 50 -2.79 13.33 -2.96
C TRP A 50 -4.15 13.92 -3.35
N ARG A 51 -4.97 13.16 -4.09
CA ARG A 51 -6.34 13.56 -4.43
C ARG A 51 -7.16 13.77 -3.17
N SER A 52 -7.10 12.86 -2.20
CA SER A 52 -7.86 13.01 -0.96
C SER A 52 -7.45 14.24 -0.15
N TYR A 53 -6.15 14.57 -0.15
CA TYR A 53 -5.67 15.82 0.44
C TYR A 53 -6.17 17.06 -0.32
N SER A 54 -6.17 17.02 -1.65
CA SER A 54 -6.65 18.12 -2.50
C SER A 54 -8.14 18.38 -2.27
N ASP A 55 -8.96 17.33 -2.31
CA ASP A 55 -10.39 17.41 -2.04
C ASP A 55 -10.69 17.92 -0.63
N MET A 56 -9.91 17.51 0.38
CA MET A 56 -10.03 18.03 1.75
C MET A 56 -9.84 19.54 1.80
N ARG A 57 -8.87 20.07 1.03
CA ARG A 57 -8.60 21.51 0.96
C ARG A 57 -9.67 22.25 0.18
N GLU A 58 -10.18 21.66 -0.90
CA GLU A 58 -11.23 22.24 -1.73
C GLU A 58 -12.57 22.29 -0.98
N ALA A 59 -12.95 21.18 -0.34
CA ALA A 59 -14.19 21.07 0.42
C ALA A 59 -14.24 22.04 1.60
N ASN A 60 -13.08 22.36 2.20
CA ASN A 60 -12.92 23.30 3.32
C ASN A 60 -14.00 23.15 4.41
N THR A 61 -14.40 21.91 4.68
CA THR A 61 -15.53 21.57 5.56
C THR A 61 -15.02 21.27 6.96
N ILE A 62 -15.58 21.94 7.97
CA ILE A 62 -15.22 21.76 9.37
C ILE A 62 -15.53 20.31 9.79
N GLY A 63 -14.54 19.64 10.41
CA GLY A 63 -14.69 18.26 10.90
C GLY A 63 -14.57 17.16 9.83
N ALA A 64 -14.25 17.51 8.58
CA ALA A 64 -14.10 16.51 7.50
C ALA A 64 -12.71 15.85 7.44
N ASP A 65 -11.76 16.25 8.29
CA ASP A 65 -10.38 15.77 8.22
C ASP A 65 -10.28 14.24 8.23
N LYS A 66 -10.94 13.58 9.20
CA LYS A 66 -10.93 12.13 9.39
C LYS A 66 -11.60 11.39 8.24
N TYR A 67 -12.61 11.99 7.60
CA TYR A 67 -13.19 11.45 6.38
C TYR A 67 -12.15 11.35 5.28
N PHE A 68 -11.43 12.43 4.99
CA PHE A 68 -10.41 12.43 3.93
C PHE A 68 -9.19 11.57 4.26
N HIS A 69 -8.84 11.44 5.55
CA HIS A 69 -7.85 10.48 6.04
C HIS A 69 -8.25 9.03 5.72
N ALA A 70 -9.48 8.66 6.11
CA ALA A 70 -10.01 7.32 5.87
C ALA A 70 -10.18 7.05 4.38
N ARG A 71 -10.77 7.97 3.62
CA ARG A 71 -11.04 7.81 2.17
C ARG A 71 -9.76 7.62 1.37
N GLY A 72 -8.76 8.48 1.58
CA GLY A 72 -7.47 8.36 0.87
C GLY A 72 -6.77 7.03 1.17
N ASN A 73 -6.77 6.60 2.44
CA ASN A 73 -6.20 5.30 2.83
C ASN A 73 -6.99 4.11 2.27
N TYR A 74 -8.33 4.20 2.24
CA TYR A 74 -9.20 3.18 1.65
C TYR A 74 -8.88 3.03 0.17
N GLU A 75 -9.01 4.10 -0.62
CA GLU A 75 -8.78 4.08 -2.07
C GLU A 75 -7.36 3.62 -2.43
N ALA A 76 -6.35 4.12 -1.72
CA ALA A 76 -4.97 3.69 -1.92
C ALA A 76 -4.77 2.21 -1.60
N SER A 77 -5.40 1.68 -0.55
CA SER A 77 -5.30 0.25 -0.20
C SER A 77 -5.96 -0.66 -1.25
N GLN A 78 -6.95 -0.17 -1.98
CA GLN A 78 -7.57 -0.89 -3.11
C GLN A 78 -6.64 -1.03 -4.32
N ARG A 79 -5.47 -0.35 -4.34
CA ARG A 79 -4.44 -0.51 -5.39
C ARG A 79 -3.47 -1.66 -5.12
N GLY A 80 -3.77 -2.52 -4.14
CA GLY A 80 -2.93 -3.66 -3.77
C GLY A 80 -1.85 -3.33 -2.74
N SER A 81 -0.89 -4.23 -2.59
CA SER A 81 0.15 -4.15 -1.55
C SER A 81 1.00 -2.87 -1.64
N GLY A 82 1.32 -2.43 -2.86
CA GLY A 82 2.02 -1.17 -3.11
C GLY A 82 1.23 0.05 -2.68
N GLY A 83 -0.06 0.11 -2.99
CA GLY A 83 -0.91 1.21 -2.59
C GLY A 83 -1.13 1.28 -1.08
N ARG A 84 -1.30 0.12 -0.43
CA ARG A 84 -1.32 0.01 1.03
C ARG A 84 -0.02 0.48 1.68
N PHE A 85 1.12 0.16 1.06
CA PHE A 85 2.43 0.66 1.51
C PHE A 85 2.52 2.19 1.37
N ALA A 86 2.16 2.75 0.21
CA ALA A 86 2.17 4.19 -0.03
C ALA A 86 1.26 4.94 0.98
N ALA A 87 0.05 4.43 1.21
CA ALA A 87 -0.89 4.99 2.18
C ALA A 87 -0.28 5.07 3.58
N ARG A 88 0.40 4.01 4.04
CA ARG A 88 1.08 3.99 5.33
C ARG A 88 2.20 5.02 5.41
N VAL A 89 3.13 5.00 4.45
CA VAL A 89 4.30 5.89 4.44
C VAL A 89 3.87 7.36 4.42
N ILE A 90 2.90 7.71 3.60
CA ILE A 90 2.41 9.09 3.47
C ILE A 90 1.67 9.54 4.74
N SER A 91 0.86 8.66 5.35
CA SER A 91 0.20 8.95 6.62
C SER A 91 1.21 9.22 7.74
N ASP A 92 2.23 8.37 7.88
CA ASP A 92 3.26 8.49 8.92
C ASP A 92 4.13 9.75 8.68
N ALA A 93 4.45 10.07 7.43
CA ALA A 93 5.17 11.30 7.08
C ALA A 93 4.37 12.57 7.43
N ARG A 94 3.06 12.60 7.16
CA ARG A 94 2.18 13.72 7.52
C ARG A 94 2.09 13.89 9.04
N GLU A 95 2.02 12.80 9.78
CA GLU A 95 2.02 12.81 11.25
C GLU A 95 3.31 13.44 11.80
N GLY A 96 4.47 13.00 11.31
CA GLY A 96 5.76 13.53 11.74
C GLY A 96 5.89 15.04 11.50
N TRP A 97 5.42 15.51 10.34
CA TRP A 97 5.35 16.94 10.05
C TRP A 97 4.43 17.68 11.03
N GLN A 98 3.27 17.10 11.34
CA GLN A 98 2.28 17.75 12.18
C GLN A 98 2.66 17.85 13.65
N GLY A 99 3.23 16.77 14.20
CA GLY A 99 3.66 16.71 15.59
C GLY A 99 4.99 17.44 15.85
N GLY A 100 5.93 17.40 14.90
CA GLY A 100 7.26 18.00 15.08
C GLY A 100 7.37 19.45 14.60
N VAL A 101 6.71 19.80 13.50
CA VAL A 101 6.92 21.09 12.81
C VAL A 101 5.73 22.04 13.00
N SER A 102 4.49 21.56 12.82
CA SER A 102 3.31 22.45 12.94
C SER A 102 2.74 22.60 14.35
N GLY A 103 3.23 21.84 15.33
CA GLY A 103 2.84 21.96 16.73
C GLY A 103 1.43 21.44 17.09
N ARG A 104 0.94 20.37 16.43
CA ARG A 104 -0.35 19.74 16.79
C ARG A 104 -0.23 18.88 18.06
N GLY A 105 -1.34 18.77 18.81
CA GLY A 105 -1.43 17.98 20.03
C GLY A 105 -1.56 16.47 19.79
N ALA A 106 -1.05 15.66 20.72
CA ALA A 106 -0.98 14.19 20.59
C ALA A 106 -2.34 13.47 20.44
N LYS A 107 -3.44 14.06 20.95
CA LYS A 107 -4.79 13.48 20.81
C LYS A 107 -5.30 13.56 19.37
N ASP A 108 -5.04 14.67 18.68
CA ASP A 108 -5.43 14.85 17.29
C ASP A 108 -4.66 13.89 16.39
N THR A 109 -3.37 13.70 16.69
CA THR A 109 -2.50 12.71 16.05
C THR A 109 -3.06 11.28 16.16
N GLN A 110 -3.54 10.88 17.35
CA GLN A 110 -4.08 9.54 17.57
C GLN A 110 -5.37 9.29 16.76
N ALA A 111 -6.26 10.29 16.72
CA ALA A 111 -7.52 10.20 15.99
C ALA A 111 -7.31 10.16 14.47
N ASP A 112 -6.37 10.94 13.95
CA ASP A 112 -6.00 10.92 12.53
C ASP A 112 -5.40 9.54 12.14
N GLN A 113 -4.57 8.97 13.02
CA GLN A 113 -4.01 7.63 12.81
C GLN A 113 -5.06 6.51 12.89
N GLU A 114 -6.10 6.69 13.71
CA GLU A 114 -7.22 5.76 13.76
C GLU A 114 -8.01 5.77 12.45
N ALA A 115 -8.36 6.95 11.93
CA ALA A 115 -9.03 7.09 10.64
C ALA A 115 -8.19 6.54 9.47
N ASN A 116 -6.88 6.82 9.45
CA ASN A 116 -5.96 6.24 8.46
C ASN A 116 -6.02 4.71 8.47
N ARG A 117 -5.96 4.08 9.66
CA ARG A 117 -6.02 2.62 9.80
C ARG A 117 -7.37 2.05 9.42
N TRP A 118 -8.47 2.72 9.80
CA TRP A 118 -9.82 2.29 9.45
C TRP A 118 -9.97 2.14 7.94
N GLY A 119 -9.66 3.22 7.19
CA GLY A 119 -9.73 3.19 5.73
C GLY A 119 -8.79 2.15 5.12
N ARG A 120 -7.52 2.12 5.55
CA ARG A 120 -6.49 1.21 5.01
C ARG A 120 -6.80 -0.28 5.24
N ASN A 121 -7.69 -0.59 6.18
CA ASN A 121 -8.16 -1.94 6.48
C ASN A 121 -9.54 -2.24 5.83
N GLY A 122 -10.01 -1.40 4.91
CA GLY A 122 -11.25 -1.61 4.17
C GLY A 122 -12.52 -1.11 4.87
N GLY A 123 -12.38 -0.36 5.97
CA GLY A 123 -13.52 0.25 6.65
C GLY A 123 -14.13 1.38 5.82
N ASP A 124 -15.45 1.53 5.87
CA ASP A 124 -16.18 2.57 5.15
C ASP A 124 -15.78 3.99 5.64
N PRO A 125 -15.19 4.85 4.78
CA PRO A 125 -14.82 6.21 5.15
C PRO A 125 -15.99 7.05 5.66
N ASN A 126 -17.23 6.73 5.25
CA ASN A 126 -18.42 7.48 5.66
C ASN A 126 -18.69 7.42 7.17
N ARG A 127 -18.04 6.50 7.90
CA ARG A 127 -17.98 6.53 9.36
C ARG A 127 -17.57 7.90 9.93
N TYR A 128 -16.73 8.65 9.21
CA TYR A 128 -16.24 9.98 9.63
C TYR A 128 -16.83 11.13 8.82
N ARG A 129 -17.84 10.89 7.97
CA ARG A 129 -18.43 11.93 7.13
C ARG A 129 -19.19 12.93 8.01
N PRO A 130 -18.81 14.22 8.06
CA PRO A 130 -19.55 15.20 8.83
C PRO A 130 -20.79 15.67 8.08
N ALA A 131 -21.76 16.20 8.83
CA ALA A 131 -22.84 16.97 8.24
C ALA A 131 -22.26 18.19 7.49
N GLY A 132 -22.77 18.45 6.28
CA GLY A 132 -22.34 19.59 5.47
C GLY A 132 -21.18 19.30 4.51
N LEU A 133 -20.59 18.09 4.50
CA LEU A 133 -19.67 17.70 3.44
C LEU A 133 -20.45 17.42 2.15
N PRO A 134 -20.17 18.12 1.03
CA PRO A 134 -20.88 17.90 -0.24
C PRO A 134 -20.77 16.47 -0.75
N ASP A 135 -21.85 15.93 -1.30
CA ASP A 135 -21.95 14.54 -1.78
C ASP A 135 -21.00 14.18 -2.93
N GLY A 136 -20.40 15.19 -3.58
CA GLY A 136 -19.37 14.99 -4.60
C GLY A 136 -18.01 14.49 -4.08
N TYR A 137 -17.83 14.47 -2.75
CA TYR A 137 -16.63 13.97 -2.08
C TYR A 137 -16.85 12.64 -1.40
#